data_AF-A0A7S2VPD4-F1
#
_entry.id   AF-A0A7S2VPD4-F1
#
_cell.length_a   1.000
_cell.length_b   1.000
_cell.length_c   1.000
_cell.angle_alpha   90.00
_cell.angle_beta   90.00
_cell.angle_gamma   90.00
#
_symmetry.space_group_name_H-M   'P 1'
#
loop_
_entity.id
_entity.type
_entity.pdbx_description
1 polymer ?
#
loop_
_entity_poly.entity_id
_entity_poly.type
_entity_poly.pdbx_seq_one_letter_code
_entity_poly.pdbx_strand_id
1 'polypeptide(L)'
;PLSNLFAGLGRVIRTKADTLTVAEQTDLFSVSHKVDEFDFFISHVCSTPGSKKYLTLVMDRLGPAAYVSSISVSLGLHAFQASCQELPQFGTDLTVSFWELLGGVTVAWVVCAFGHVCCRRTCCFFDCASICQHDASLKNAGIRSIPSFLRASRELVVLWDERYFT
;
A
#
# COMPACT_ATOMS: atom_id res chain seq x y z
N PRO A 1 -4.54 -10.16 2.83
CA PRO A 1 -4.92 -9.53 1.53
C PRO A 1 -4.39 -8.10 1.43
N LEU A 2 -3.84 -7.66 0.28
CA LEU A 2 -3.42 -6.26 0.07
C LEU A 2 -4.56 -5.26 0.33
N SER A 3 -5.79 -5.64 -0.02
CA SER A 3 -6.98 -4.85 0.28
C SER A 3 -7.14 -4.57 1.78
N ASN A 4 -6.91 -5.56 2.64
CA ASN A 4 -6.95 -5.38 4.10
C ASN A 4 -5.75 -4.58 4.62
N LEU A 5 -4.59 -4.71 3.96
CA LEU A 5 -3.38 -3.99 4.34
C LEU A 5 -3.53 -2.48 4.12
N PHE A 6 -4.17 -2.07 3.01
CA PHE A 6 -4.40 -0.66 2.67
C PHE A 6 -5.75 -0.09 3.11
N ALA A 7 -6.70 -0.95 3.51
CA ALA A 7 -7.98 -0.51 4.06
C ALA A 7 -7.82 0.47 5.23
N GLY A 8 -8.75 1.42 5.33
CA GLY A 8 -8.74 2.45 6.37
C GLY A 8 -7.49 3.33 6.33
N LEU A 9 -6.97 3.63 5.14
CA LEU A 9 -5.73 4.40 4.92
C LEU A 9 -4.52 3.76 5.60
N GLY A 10 -4.38 2.44 5.41
CA GLY A 10 -3.29 1.66 5.98
C GLY A 10 -3.39 1.52 7.49
N ARG A 11 -4.59 1.39 8.06
CA ARG A 11 -4.80 1.30 9.52
C ARG A 11 -3.88 0.26 10.14
N VAL A 12 -3.82 -0.94 9.56
CA VAL A 12 -2.96 -2.05 10.03
C VAL A 12 -1.47 -1.65 10.03
N ILE A 13 -0.99 -1.01 8.97
CA ILE A 13 0.41 -0.56 8.85
C ILE A 13 0.75 0.55 9.86
N ARG A 14 -0.24 1.40 10.15
CA ARG A 14 -0.08 2.57 11.00
C ARG A 14 -0.16 2.26 12.49
N THR A 15 -0.78 1.15 12.84
CA THR A 15 -0.96 0.73 14.22
C THR A 15 0.34 0.17 14.80
N LYS A 16 0.69 0.60 16.02
CA LYS A 16 1.78 0.00 16.80
C LYS A 16 1.18 -1.09 17.68
N ALA A 17 1.50 -2.35 17.39
CA ALA A 17 0.94 -3.50 18.12
C ALA A 17 1.18 -3.42 19.64
N ASP A 18 2.37 -2.99 20.07
CA ASP A 18 2.75 -2.96 21.49
C ASP A 18 1.99 -1.91 22.31
N THR A 19 1.32 -0.95 21.67
CA THR A 19 0.52 0.08 22.37
C THR A 19 -0.96 -0.28 22.49
N LEU A 20 -1.38 -1.39 21.87
CA LEU A 20 -2.76 -1.83 21.86
C LEU A 20 -3.12 -2.63 23.12
N THR A 21 -4.39 -2.61 23.49
CA THR A 21 -4.96 -3.51 24.49
C THR A 21 -4.98 -4.96 23.98
N VAL A 22 -5.10 -5.94 24.88
CA VAL A 22 -5.19 -7.37 24.51
C VAL A 22 -6.36 -7.64 23.54
N ALA A 23 -7.50 -6.99 23.74
CA ALA A 23 -8.66 -7.11 22.86
C ALA A 23 -8.35 -6.61 21.45
N GLU A 24 -7.72 -5.44 21.32
CA GLU A 24 -7.32 -4.87 20.02
C GLU A 24 -6.21 -5.68 19.34
N GLN A 25 -5.26 -6.22 20.11
CA GLN A 25 -4.24 -7.13 19.59
C GLN A 25 -4.85 -8.43 19.07
N THR A 26 -5.91 -8.91 19.72
CA THR A 26 -6.66 -10.10 19.29
C THR A 26 -7.42 -9.80 17.99
N ASP A 27 -8.09 -8.65 17.90
CA ASP A 27 -8.74 -8.18 16.67
C ASP A 27 -7.74 -8.06 15.52
N LEU A 28 -6.58 -7.45 15.77
CA LEU A 28 -5.51 -7.32 14.78
C LEU A 28 -5.02 -8.68 14.26
N PHE A 29 -4.82 -9.65 15.17
CA PHE A 29 -4.40 -11.00 14.82
C PHE A 29 -5.49 -11.78 14.07
N SER A 30 -6.78 -11.51 14.34
CA SER A 30 -7.92 -12.16 13.68
C SER A 30 -8.01 -11.86 12.18
N VAL A 31 -7.35 -10.79 11.71
CA VAL A 31 -7.24 -10.46 10.28
C VAL A 31 -6.29 -11.43 9.55
N SER A 32 -5.42 -12.13 10.29
CA SER A 32 -4.52 -13.13 9.74
C SER A 32 -5.23 -14.47 9.48
N HIS A 33 -4.71 -15.24 8.54
CA HIS A 33 -5.17 -16.60 8.27
C HIS A 33 -4.00 -17.43 7.76
N LYS A 34 -4.10 -18.76 7.89
CA LYS A 34 -3.09 -19.69 7.42
C LYS A 34 -3.06 -19.69 5.88
N VAL A 35 -1.85 -19.61 5.33
CA VAL A 35 -1.57 -19.72 3.89
C VAL A 35 -0.37 -20.63 3.69
N ASP A 36 -0.28 -21.28 2.53
CA ASP A 36 0.86 -22.14 2.19
C ASP A 36 2.04 -21.33 1.67
N GLU A 37 1.78 -20.23 0.96
CA GLU A 37 2.78 -19.29 0.43
C GLU A 37 2.32 -17.85 0.63
N PHE A 38 3.29 -16.92 0.69
CA PHE A 38 3.04 -15.48 0.64
C PHE A 38 3.50 -14.90 -0.69
N ASP A 39 2.75 -13.95 -1.23
CA ASP A 39 3.17 -13.17 -2.39
C ASP A 39 4.37 -12.29 -2.03
N PHE A 40 4.36 -11.70 -0.83
CA PHE A 40 5.49 -10.91 -0.34
C PHE A 40 5.57 -10.86 1.18
N PHE A 41 6.81 -10.77 1.67
CA PHE A 41 7.17 -10.54 3.06
C PHE A 41 7.54 -9.07 3.25
N ILE A 42 6.91 -8.37 4.19
CA ILE A 42 7.28 -6.99 4.52
C ILE A 42 8.23 -6.99 5.72
N SER A 43 9.48 -6.59 5.47
CA SER A 43 10.43 -6.28 6.54
C SER A 43 10.52 -4.78 6.75
N HIS A 44 10.55 -4.34 8.00
CA HIS A 44 10.48 -2.93 8.33
C HIS A 44 11.03 -2.62 9.72
N VAL A 45 11.42 -1.36 9.98
CA VAL A 45 11.81 -0.92 11.32
C VAL A 45 10.58 -0.52 12.13
N CYS A 46 10.37 -1.14 13.30
CA CYS A 46 9.23 -0.85 14.16
C CYS A 46 9.10 0.64 14.53
N SER A 47 10.25 1.32 14.70
CA SER A 47 10.31 2.72 15.08
C SER A 47 9.88 3.72 14.00
N THR A 48 9.93 3.34 12.72
CA THR A 48 9.54 4.22 11.60
C THR A 48 8.04 4.58 11.69
N PRO A 49 7.65 5.85 11.47
CA PRO A 49 6.24 6.25 11.46
C PRO A 49 5.43 5.43 10.45
N GLY A 50 4.31 4.87 10.89
CA GLY A 50 3.50 3.99 10.03
C GLY A 50 2.86 4.70 8.83
N SER A 51 2.67 6.03 8.88
CA SER A 51 2.24 6.82 7.72
C SER A 51 3.26 6.80 6.58
N LYS A 52 4.56 6.82 6.91
CA LYS A 52 5.64 6.69 5.92
C LYS A 52 5.63 5.30 5.31
N LYS A 53 5.55 4.25 6.14
CA LYS A 53 5.42 2.85 5.68
C LYS A 53 4.24 2.69 4.71
N TYR A 54 3.08 3.24 5.09
CA TYR A 54 1.88 3.21 4.26
C TYR A 54 2.07 3.93 2.92
N LEU A 55 2.56 5.17 2.94
CA LEU A 55 2.76 5.95 1.72
C LEU A 55 3.75 5.27 0.78
N THR A 56 4.87 4.76 1.31
CA THR A 56 5.87 4.00 0.53
C THR A 56 5.24 2.79 -0.14
N LEU A 57 4.46 1.99 0.61
CA LEU A 57 3.81 0.80 0.06
C LEU A 57 2.73 1.14 -0.98
N VAL A 58 1.96 2.21 -0.77
CA VAL A 58 0.97 2.68 -1.76
C VAL A 58 1.66 3.10 -3.05
N MET A 59 2.75 3.87 -2.96
CA MET A 59 3.49 4.32 -4.13
C MET A 59 4.18 3.15 -4.85
N ASP A 60 4.76 2.20 -4.11
CA ASP A 60 5.37 0.99 -4.66
C ASP A 60 4.35 0.11 -5.40
N ARG A 61 3.20 -0.17 -4.77
CA ARG A 61 2.24 -1.16 -5.28
C ARG A 61 1.17 -0.60 -6.21
N LEU A 62 0.76 0.64 -6.03
CA LEU A 62 -0.28 1.29 -6.83
C LEU A 62 0.27 2.38 -7.75
N GLY A 63 1.49 2.86 -7.52
CA GLY A 63 2.12 3.93 -8.30
C GLY A 63 2.20 3.63 -9.80
N PRO A 64 2.64 2.44 -10.25
CA PRO A 64 2.66 2.10 -11.68
C PRO A 64 1.26 2.19 -12.32
N ALA A 65 0.23 1.66 -11.64
CA ALA A 65 -1.15 1.72 -12.12
C ALA A 65 -1.68 3.17 -12.12
N ALA A 66 -1.37 3.95 -11.09
CA ALA A 66 -1.74 5.36 -10.99
C ALA A 66 -1.10 6.19 -12.10
N TYR A 67 0.18 5.94 -12.40
CA TYR A 67 0.93 6.60 -13.45
C TYR A 67 0.37 6.30 -14.85
N VAL A 68 0.17 5.01 -15.18
CA VAL A 68 -0.40 4.61 -16.47
C VAL A 68 -1.82 5.15 -16.64
N SER A 69 -2.64 5.11 -15.58
CA SER A 69 -4.00 5.65 -15.60
C SER A 69 -3.99 7.17 -15.81
N SER A 70 -3.08 7.88 -15.13
CA SER A 70 -2.91 9.33 -15.29
C SER A 70 -2.60 9.70 -16.74
N ILE A 71 -1.60 9.06 -17.34
CA ILE A 71 -1.23 9.32 -18.74
C ILE A 71 -2.39 9.01 -19.69
N SER A 72 -3.06 7.87 -19.48
CA SER A 72 -4.17 7.44 -20.33
C SER A 72 -5.33 8.45 -20.31
N VAL A 73 -5.69 8.96 -19.13
CA VAL A 73 -6.74 9.98 -18.98
C VAL A 73 -6.30 11.32 -19.59
N SER A 74 -5.08 11.77 -19.32
CA SER A 74 -4.58 13.03 -19.91
C SER A 74 -4.55 12.99 -21.43
N LEU A 75 -4.07 11.90 -22.04
CA LEU A 75 -4.07 11.71 -23.49
C LEU A 75 -5.50 11.59 -24.05
N GLY A 76 -6.40 10.90 -23.35
CA GLY A 76 -7.80 10.78 -23.75
C GLY A 76 -8.52 12.14 -23.74
N LEU A 77 -8.30 12.96 -22.72
CA LEU A 77 -8.83 14.32 -22.64
C LEU A 77 -8.27 15.20 -23.77
N HIS A 78 -6.96 15.11 -24.01
CA HIS A 78 -6.31 15.83 -25.10
C HIS A 78 -6.94 15.48 -26.47
N ALA A 79 -7.07 14.19 -26.76
CA ALA A 79 -7.67 13.71 -28.01
C ALA A 79 -9.14 14.14 -28.14
N PHE A 80 -9.89 14.15 -27.03
CA PHE A 80 -11.27 14.60 -26.98
C PHE A 80 -11.38 16.11 -27.26
N GLN A 81 -10.52 16.93 -26.67
CA GLN A 81 -10.49 18.37 -26.91
C GLN A 81 -10.13 18.69 -28.37
N ALA A 82 -9.18 17.96 -28.95
CA ALA A 82 -8.78 18.13 -30.34
C ALA A 82 -9.87 17.74 -31.35
N SER A 83 -10.76 16.80 -30.99
CA SER A 83 -11.73 16.20 -31.94
C SER A 83 -13.15 16.71 -31.79
N CYS A 84 -13.57 17.11 -30.59
CA CYS A 84 -14.99 17.35 -30.29
C CYS A 84 -15.27 18.77 -29.81
N GLN A 85 -14.57 19.25 -28.79
CA GLN A 85 -14.90 20.51 -28.15
C GLN A 85 -13.73 21.08 -27.35
N GLU A 86 -13.39 22.34 -27.61
CA GLU A 86 -12.43 23.07 -26.78
C GLU A 86 -13.05 23.36 -25.41
N LEU A 87 -12.46 22.80 -24.35
CA LEU A 87 -12.75 23.22 -22.98
C LEU A 87 -12.20 24.62 -22.75
N PRO A 88 -12.77 25.40 -21.80
CA PRO A 88 -12.27 26.73 -21.48
C PRO A 88 -10.78 26.69 -21.15
N GLN A 89 -9.98 27.45 -21.91
CA GLN A 89 -8.55 27.59 -21.68
C GLN A 89 -8.31 28.62 -20.58
N PHE A 90 -7.68 28.20 -19.49
CA PHE A 90 -7.28 29.09 -18.40
C PHE A 90 -5.75 29.26 -18.46
N GLY A 91 -5.25 30.30 -19.13
CA GLY A 91 -3.83 30.63 -19.19
C GLY A 91 -3.29 30.91 -20.60
N THR A 92 -2.00 31.30 -20.66
CA THR A 92 -1.21 31.53 -21.88
C THR A 92 -0.96 30.23 -22.66
N ASP A 93 -0.45 30.34 -23.90
CA ASP A 93 -0.10 29.31 -24.91
C ASP A 93 0.74 28.09 -24.42
N LEU A 94 0.36 27.46 -23.32
CA LEU A 94 0.90 26.22 -22.83
C LEU A 94 0.35 25.09 -23.68
N THR A 95 1.25 24.23 -24.17
CA THR A 95 0.93 23.06 -25.01
C THR A 95 0.03 22.03 -24.30
N VAL A 96 -0.14 22.15 -22.98
CA VAL A 96 -0.92 21.21 -22.14
C VAL A 96 -2.06 21.96 -21.47
N SER A 97 -3.30 21.49 -21.67
CA SER A 97 -4.48 22.10 -21.08
C SER A 97 -4.52 21.86 -19.57
N PHE A 98 -4.98 22.86 -18.79
CA PHE A 98 -5.23 22.72 -17.35
C PHE A 98 -6.07 21.47 -17.02
N TRP A 99 -7.05 21.15 -17.87
CA TRP A 99 -7.95 20.01 -17.70
C TRP A 99 -7.26 18.66 -17.90
N GLU A 100 -6.31 18.56 -18.83
CA GLU A 100 -5.52 17.34 -19.07
C GLU A 100 -4.67 17.01 -17.84
N LEU A 101 -4.03 18.03 -17.26
CA LEU A 101 -3.24 17.89 -16.04
C LEU A 101 -4.12 17.55 -14.84
N LEU A 102 -5.20 18.30 -14.62
CA LEU A 102 -6.11 18.09 -13.50
C LEU A 102 -6.75 16.70 -13.56
N GLY A 103 -7.19 16.26 -14.74
CA GLY A 103 -7.75 14.93 -14.95
C GLY A 103 -6.76 13.83 -14.62
N GLY A 104 -5.51 13.95 -15.12
CA GLY A 104 -4.43 13.01 -14.82
C GLY A 104 -4.10 12.93 -13.33
N VAL A 105 -3.88 14.08 -12.68
CA VAL A 105 -3.60 14.15 -11.25
C VAL A 105 -4.75 13.58 -10.43
N THR A 106 -5.99 13.89 -10.78
CA THR A 106 -7.17 13.39 -10.08
C THR A 106 -7.26 11.87 -10.17
N VAL A 107 -7.11 11.28 -11.37
CA VAL A 107 -7.19 9.83 -11.50
C VAL A 107 -6.02 9.13 -10.80
N ALA A 108 -4.82 9.73 -10.78
CA ALA A 108 -3.68 9.19 -10.04
C ALA A 108 -4.00 9.08 -8.54
N TRP A 109 -4.56 10.14 -7.94
CA TRP A 109 -4.97 10.11 -6.54
C TRP A 109 -6.11 9.12 -6.26
N VAL A 110 -7.08 9.02 -7.17
CA VAL A 110 -8.17 8.03 -7.06
C VAL A 110 -7.62 6.60 -7.08
N VAL A 111 -6.68 6.30 -7.97
CA VAL A 111 -6.03 4.97 -8.04
C VAL A 111 -5.19 4.70 -6.79
N CYS A 112 -4.43 5.68 -6.29
CA CYS A 112 -3.68 5.51 -5.03
C CYS A 112 -4.62 5.28 -3.83
N ALA A 113 -5.77 5.94 -3.80
CA ALA A 113 -6.73 5.82 -2.70
C ALA A 113 -7.55 4.52 -2.75
N PHE A 114 -7.98 4.09 -3.94
CA PHE A 114 -8.97 3.03 -4.10
C PHE A 114 -8.53 1.86 -4.98
N GLY A 115 -7.39 1.96 -5.68
CA GLY A 115 -6.90 0.93 -6.59
C GLY A 115 -6.70 -0.43 -5.93
N HIS A 116 -6.40 -0.45 -4.63
CA HIS A 116 -6.28 -1.66 -3.82
C HIS A 116 -7.55 -2.50 -3.73
N VAL A 117 -8.73 -1.92 -3.98
CA VAL A 117 -10.03 -2.63 -4.03
C VAL A 117 -10.14 -3.47 -5.31
N CYS A 118 -9.53 -3.01 -6.40
CA CYS A 118 -9.51 -3.70 -7.69
C CYS A 118 -8.34 -4.66 -7.86
N CYS A 119 -7.35 -4.61 -6.96
CA CYS A 119 -6.20 -5.51 -6.99
C CYS A 119 -6.63 -6.96 -6.71
N ARG A 120 -5.93 -7.91 -7.34
CA ARG A 120 -6.07 -9.33 -7.00
C ARG A 120 -5.80 -9.55 -5.52
N ARG A 121 -6.47 -10.55 -4.94
CA ARG A 121 -6.21 -10.98 -3.56
C ARG A 121 -4.77 -11.51 -3.47
N THR A 122 -3.86 -10.68 -2.96
CA THR A 122 -2.50 -11.09 -2.63
C THR A 122 -2.34 -11.25 -1.13
N CYS A 123 -1.67 -12.31 -0.70
CA CYS A 123 -1.40 -12.60 0.70
C CYS A 123 0.01 -12.13 1.05
N CYS A 124 0.14 -11.36 2.12
CA CYS A 124 1.41 -10.84 2.57
C CYS A 124 1.66 -11.21 4.02
N PHE A 125 2.93 -11.39 4.37
CA PHE A 125 3.34 -11.47 5.76
C PHE A 125 3.64 -10.07 6.29
N PHE A 126 2.93 -9.67 7.34
CA PHE A 126 3.18 -8.43 8.08
C PHE A 126 3.18 -8.77 9.57
N ASP A 127 4.36 -8.80 10.17
CA ASP A 127 4.62 -9.28 11.54
C ASP A 127 3.60 -8.80 12.59
N CYS A 128 3.21 -7.53 12.57
CA CYS A 128 2.28 -6.92 13.52
C CYS A 128 0.88 -7.56 13.47
N ALA A 129 0.44 -8.05 12.32
CA ALA A 129 -0.86 -8.71 12.14
C ALA A 129 -0.74 -10.24 12.06
N SER A 130 0.38 -10.76 11.54
CA SER A 130 0.60 -12.20 11.30
C SER A 130 1.15 -12.95 12.52
N ILE A 131 1.80 -12.26 13.46
CA ILE A 131 2.27 -12.84 14.73
C ILE A 131 1.31 -12.45 15.84
N CYS A 132 0.92 -13.41 16.67
CA CYS A 132 0.11 -13.15 17.86
C CYS A 132 0.86 -12.22 18.82
N GLN A 133 0.29 -11.05 19.11
CA GLN A 133 0.94 -10.02 19.92
C GLN A 133 0.63 -10.13 21.42
N HIS A 134 -0.50 -10.75 21.77
CA HIS A 134 -1.02 -10.80 23.14
C HIS A 134 -0.56 -12.03 23.94
N ASP A 135 -0.26 -13.15 23.29
CA ASP A 135 0.29 -14.35 23.92
C ASP A 135 1.81 -14.38 23.73
N ALA A 136 2.54 -14.24 24.83
CA ALA A 136 4.01 -14.21 24.82
C ALA A 136 4.64 -15.51 24.28
N SER A 137 4.01 -16.67 24.53
CA SER A 137 4.52 -17.96 24.05
C SER A 137 4.38 -18.06 22.53
N LEU A 138 3.21 -17.69 21.99
CA LEU A 138 2.95 -17.67 20.55
C LEU A 138 3.72 -16.57 19.84
N LYS A 139 3.89 -15.39 20.45
CA LYS A 139 4.72 -14.30 19.92
C LYS A 139 6.15 -14.80 19.70
N ASN A 140 6.74 -15.44 20.71
CA ASN A 140 8.10 -15.99 20.62
C ASN A 140 8.20 -17.12 19.60
N ALA A 141 7.22 -18.02 19.52
CA ALA A 141 7.18 -19.07 18.51
C ALA A 141 7.09 -18.48 17.08
N GLY A 142 6.27 -17.44 16.89
CA GLY A 142 6.13 -16.72 15.64
C GLY A 142 7.43 -16.02 15.22
N ILE A 143 8.09 -15.32 16.15
CA ILE A 143 9.38 -14.65 15.89
C ILE A 143 10.45 -15.67 15.48
N ARG A 144 10.56 -16.80 16.19
CA ARG A 144 11.50 -17.88 15.83
C ARG A 144 11.21 -18.50 14.47
N SER A 145 9.97 -18.37 13.99
CA SER A 145 9.51 -18.90 12.70
C SER A 145 9.65 -17.91 11.54
N ILE A 146 10.11 -16.67 11.77
CA ILE A 146 10.32 -15.67 10.71
C ILE A 146 11.12 -16.21 9.51
N PRO A 147 12.23 -16.95 9.69
CA PRO A 147 12.95 -17.52 8.54
C PRO A 147 12.09 -18.46 7.69
N SER A 148 11.14 -19.16 8.31
CA SER A 148 10.21 -20.05 7.60
C SER A 148 9.17 -19.25 6.81
N PHE A 149 8.62 -18.17 7.38
CA PHE A 149 7.71 -17.27 6.66
C PHE A 149 8.42 -16.60 5.48
N LEU A 150 9.67 -16.18 5.67
CA LEU A 150 10.49 -15.61 4.61
C LEU A 150 10.75 -16.64 3.50
N ARG A 151 11.09 -17.89 3.85
CA ARG A 151 11.27 -18.97 2.88
C ARG A 151 10.00 -19.29 2.09
N ALA A 152 8.83 -19.13 2.71
CA ALA A 152 7.53 -19.33 2.07
C ALA A 152 7.05 -18.09 1.27
N SER A 153 7.84 -17.02 1.21
CA SER A 153 7.47 -15.79 0.51
C SER A 153 8.14 -15.71 -0.86
N ARG A 154 7.39 -15.28 -1.88
CA ARG A 154 7.90 -15.13 -3.25
C ARG A 154 8.78 -13.88 -3.42
N GLU A 155 8.53 -12.86 -2.62
CA GLU A 155 9.19 -11.56 -2.68
C GLU A 155 9.52 -11.08 -1.25
N LEU A 156 10.66 -10.42 -1.09
CA LEU A 156 11.02 -9.70 0.14
C LEU A 156 10.98 -8.20 -0.13
N VAL A 157 10.07 -7.51 0.54
CA VAL A 157 9.94 -6.05 0.52
C VAL A 157 10.60 -5.49 1.76
N VAL A 158 11.70 -4.75 1.57
CA VAL A 158 12.38 -4.06 2.66
C VAL A 158 11.96 -2.59 2.66
N LEU A 159 11.19 -2.20 3.68
CA LEU A 159 10.91 -0.79 3.96
C LEU A 159 12.15 -0.18 4.62
N TRP A 160 13.05 0.28 3.77
CA TRP A 160 14.32 0.85 4.18
C TRP A 160 14.11 2.13 4.99
N ASP A 161 14.87 2.22 6.08
CA ASP A 161 15.02 3.36 6.98
C ASP A 161 16.49 3.41 7.39
N GLU A 162 17.01 4.59 7.72
CA GLU A 162 18.41 4.77 8.14
C GLU A 162 18.79 3.85 9.30
N ARG A 163 17.81 3.48 10.15
CA ARG A 163 18.02 2.62 11.32
C ARG A 163 17.91 1.11 11.03
N TYR A 164 17.70 0.72 9.78
CA TYR A 164 17.41 -0.68 9.46
C TYR A 164 18.64 -1.59 9.69
N PHE A 165 19.85 -1.06 9.49
CA PHE A 165 21.11 -1.80 9.62
C PHE A 165 22.01 -1.33 10.78
N THR A 166 21.47 -0.55 11.71
CA THR A 166 22.20 0.01 12.86
C THR A 166 21.55 -0.40 14.17
#